data_AF-A0A6N2YM23-F1
#
_entry.id   AF-A0A6N2YM23-F1
#
_cell.length_a   1.000
_cell.length_b   1.000
_cell.length_c   1.000
_cell.angle_alpha   90.00
_cell.angle_beta   90.00
_cell.angle_gamma   90.00
#
_symmetry.space_group_name_H-M   'P 1'
#
loop_
_entity.id
_entity.type
_entity.pdbx_description
1 polymer ?
#
loop_
_entity_poly.entity_id
_entity_poly.type
_entity_poly.pdbx_seq_one_letter_code
_entity_poly.pdbx_strand_id
1 'polypeptide(L)'
;MSYSIGEVSQTTNIPISTLRYYDREGMFPKLARSNGGIRVFSEKEVATIKVIDCLKNTGMPIKNIKNFLDWGEEGDASLQKRQQLFHERLEEVTKQMAALQETMNTIKYKCWYYDTAMAAGTEAVVKELPLEEIPEEVRAYKL
;
A
#
# COMPACT_ATOMS: atom_id res chain seq x y z
N MET A 1 19.81 3.47 -18.65
CA MET A 1 19.14 4.66 -19.24
C MET A 1 18.92 5.72 -18.15
N SER A 2 18.63 6.99 -18.46
CA SER A 2 18.30 8.03 -17.46
C SER A 2 16.93 8.63 -17.73
N TYR A 3 16.12 8.83 -16.69
CA TYR A 3 14.74 9.29 -16.75
C TYR A 3 14.60 10.66 -16.07
N SER A 4 13.81 11.54 -16.66
CA SER A 4 13.33 12.76 -16.04
C SER A 4 12.29 12.45 -14.96
N ILE A 5 12.07 13.38 -14.03
CA ILE A 5 11.05 13.24 -12.99
C ILE A 5 9.63 13.01 -13.56
N GLY A 6 9.36 13.52 -14.76
CA GLY A 6 8.08 13.32 -15.45
C GLY A 6 7.91 11.88 -15.93
N GLU A 7 8.94 11.31 -16.55
CA GLU A 7 8.94 9.90 -16.98
C GLU A 7 8.87 8.95 -15.79
N VAL A 8 9.58 9.24 -14.70
CA VAL A 8 9.48 8.47 -13.46
C VAL A 8 8.06 8.53 -12.91
N SER A 9 7.43 9.71 -12.88
CA SER A 9 6.06 9.87 -12.42
C SER A 9 5.07 9.05 -13.25
N GLN A 10 5.19 9.07 -14.58
CA GLN A 10 4.33 8.29 -15.48
C GLN A 10 4.52 6.78 -15.31
N THR A 11 5.76 6.32 -15.20
CA THR A 11 6.07 4.87 -15.11
C THR A 11 5.81 4.26 -13.74
N THR A 12 5.86 5.07 -12.67
CA THR A 12 5.62 4.61 -11.29
C THR A 12 4.22 4.95 -10.78
N ASN A 13 3.48 5.80 -11.50
CA ASN A 13 2.23 6.41 -11.06
C ASN A 13 2.35 7.24 -9.76
N ILE A 14 3.58 7.62 -9.37
CA ILE A 14 3.83 8.46 -8.20
C ILE A 14 3.79 9.93 -8.64
N PRO A 15 3.02 10.80 -7.97
CA PRO A 15 2.96 12.21 -8.33
C PRO A 15 4.33 12.89 -8.31
N ILE A 16 4.58 13.78 -9.27
CA ILE A 16 5.82 14.59 -9.33
C ILE A 16 6.06 15.33 -8.01
N SER A 17 5.02 15.83 -7.35
CA SER A 17 5.12 16.48 -6.04
C SER A 17 5.69 15.55 -4.96
N THR A 18 5.28 14.28 -4.95
CA THR A 18 5.80 13.25 -4.05
C THR A 18 7.26 12.91 -4.37
N LEU A 19 7.61 12.79 -5.64
CA LEU A 19 9.01 12.58 -6.05
C LEU A 19 9.91 13.74 -5.63
N ARG A 20 9.45 14.99 -5.80
CA ARG A 20 10.13 16.19 -5.32
C ARG A 20 10.24 16.24 -3.79
N TYR A 21 9.23 15.72 -3.09
CA TYR A 21 9.26 15.60 -1.65
C TYR A 21 10.35 14.61 -1.20
N TYR A 22 10.43 13.41 -1.79
CA TYR A 22 11.51 12.46 -1.49
C TYR A 22 12.89 13.05 -1.74
N ASP A 23 13.03 13.80 -2.83
CA ASP A 23 14.26 14.49 -3.17
C ASP A 23 14.66 15.53 -2.11
N ARG A 24 13.68 16.33 -1.65
CA ARG A 24 13.85 17.35 -0.60
C ARG A 24 14.21 16.76 0.75
N GLU A 25 13.62 15.61 1.10
CA GLU A 25 13.95 14.86 2.32
C GLU A 25 15.35 14.21 2.27
N GLY A 26 16.04 14.34 1.12
CA GLY A 26 17.40 13.88 0.93
C GLY A 26 17.49 12.37 0.70
N MET A 27 16.45 11.75 0.14
CA MET A 27 16.45 10.31 -0.17
C MET A 27 17.33 9.94 -1.37
N PHE A 28 17.59 10.91 -2.25
CA PHE A 28 18.41 10.70 -3.43
C PHE A 28 19.50 11.78 -3.56
N PRO A 29 20.45 11.86 -2.61
CA PRO A 29 21.44 12.93 -2.58
C PRO A 29 22.43 12.88 -3.76
N LYS A 30 22.60 11.69 -4.36
CA LYS A 30 23.57 11.40 -5.43
C LYS A 30 22.95 11.37 -6.83
N LEU A 31 21.74 11.91 -7.03
CA LEU A 31 21.14 11.96 -8.38
C LEU A 31 22.05 12.67 -9.37
N ALA A 32 22.27 12.02 -10.51
CA ALA A 32 22.95 12.63 -11.64
C ALA A 32 22.15 13.81 -12.19
N ARG A 33 22.83 14.68 -12.94
CA ARG A 33 22.21 15.77 -13.67
C ARG A 33 22.42 15.58 -15.17
N SER A 34 21.42 15.94 -15.96
CA SER A 34 21.55 16.04 -17.41
C SER A 34 22.46 17.20 -17.80
N ASN A 35 22.83 17.29 -19.09
CA ASN A 35 23.62 18.39 -19.63
C ASN A 35 22.97 19.78 -19.41
N GLY A 36 21.64 19.83 -19.22
CA GLY A 36 20.90 21.05 -18.86
C GLY A 36 20.81 21.32 -17.35
N GLY A 37 21.54 20.57 -16.52
CA GLY A 37 21.58 20.75 -15.06
C GLY A 37 20.38 20.16 -14.30
N ILE A 38 19.49 19.42 -14.96
CA ILE A 38 18.26 18.86 -14.38
C ILE A 38 18.56 17.50 -13.74
N ARG A 39 18.08 17.24 -12.52
CA ARG A 39 18.21 15.92 -11.87
C ARG A 39 17.53 14.83 -12.70
N VAL A 40 18.23 13.72 -12.90
CA VAL A 40 17.75 12.54 -13.63
C VAL A 40 17.94 11.28 -12.78
N PHE A 41 17.04 10.32 -12.97
CA PHE A 41 16.98 9.06 -12.25
C PHE A 41 17.49 7.95 -13.15
N SER A 42 18.34 7.05 -12.66
CA SER A 42 18.65 5.81 -13.37
C SER A 42 17.60 4.75 -13.04
N GLU A 43 17.69 3.60 -13.71
CA GLU A 43 16.87 2.43 -13.43
C GLU A 43 16.98 1.99 -11.96
N LYS A 44 18.15 2.16 -11.33
CA LYS A 44 18.36 1.84 -9.92
C LYS A 44 17.52 2.74 -9.02
N GLU A 45 17.52 4.06 -9.25
CA GLU A 45 16.69 4.96 -8.44
C GLU A 45 15.21 4.74 -8.72
N VAL A 46 14.80 4.43 -9.95
CA VAL A 46 13.40 4.07 -10.26
C VAL A 46 12.97 2.83 -9.49
N ALA A 47 13.80 1.78 -9.44
CA ALA A 47 13.52 0.58 -8.64
C ALA A 47 13.42 0.91 -7.14
N THR A 48 14.34 1.77 -6.64
CA THR A 48 14.34 2.23 -5.25
C THR A 48 13.06 3.00 -4.91
N ILE A 49 12.59 3.87 -5.80
CA ILE A 49 11.34 4.62 -5.65
C ILE A 49 10.14 3.68 -5.49
N LYS A 50 10.07 2.60 -6.26
CA LYS A 50 8.99 1.59 -6.14
C LYS A 50 9.01 0.91 -4.77
N VAL A 51 10.20 0.61 -4.24
CA VAL A 51 10.34 0.04 -2.89
C VAL A 51 9.92 1.05 -1.82
N ILE A 52 10.33 2.31 -1.93
CA ILE A 52 9.90 3.39 -1.03
C ILE A 52 8.37 3.50 -1.00
N ASP A 53 7.73 3.46 -2.17
CA ASP A 53 6.27 3.53 -2.27
C ASP A 53 5.60 2.33 -1.60
N CYS A 54 6.12 1.12 -1.84
CA CYS A 54 5.66 -0.09 -1.14
C CYS A 54 5.75 0.08 0.40
N LEU A 55 6.92 0.45 0.93
CA LEU A 55 7.10 0.63 2.37
C LEU A 55 6.16 1.70 2.94
N LYS A 56 5.97 2.81 2.22
CA LYS A 56 5.04 3.86 2.61
C LYS A 56 3.59 3.36 2.65
N ASN A 57 3.17 2.57 1.67
CA ASN A 57 1.83 1.99 1.60
C ASN A 57 1.56 0.99 2.74
N THR A 58 2.61 0.40 3.33
CA THR A 58 2.49 -0.39 4.58
C THR A 58 2.40 0.46 5.85
N GLY A 59 2.26 1.78 5.73
CA GLY A 59 2.18 2.71 6.86
C GLY A 59 3.53 3.09 7.47
N MET A 60 4.65 2.79 6.80
CA MET A 60 5.97 3.14 7.32
C MET A 60 6.21 4.67 7.26
N PRO A 61 6.61 5.32 8.37
CA PRO A 61 6.98 6.72 8.36
C PRO A 61 8.18 7.00 7.46
N ILE A 62 8.17 8.15 6.79
CA ILE A 62 9.25 8.56 5.86
C ILE A 62 10.65 8.55 6.49
N LYS A 63 10.74 8.85 7.80
CA LYS A 63 12.00 8.81 8.56
C LYS A 63 12.59 7.40 8.64
N ASN A 64 11.76 6.38 8.80
CA ASN A 64 12.21 4.98 8.85
C ASN A 64 12.61 4.49 7.46
N ILE A 65 11.91 4.95 6.41
CA ILE A 65 12.28 4.68 5.03
C ILE A 65 13.67 5.27 4.73
N LYS A 66 13.97 6.46 5.24
CA LYS A 66 15.31 7.06 5.10
C LYS A 66 16.40 6.20 5.75
N ASN A 67 16.18 5.68 6.96
CA ASN A 67 17.11 4.77 7.61
C ASN A 67 17.35 3.49 6.77
N PHE A 68 16.30 2.97 6.10
CA PHE A 68 16.45 1.85 5.17
C PHE A 68 17.34 2.19 3.97
N LEU A 69 17.23 3.42 3.43
CA LEU A 69 18.11 3.88 2.34
C LEU A 69 19.55 4.03 2.82
N ASP A 70 19.77 4.54 4.03
CA ASP A 70 21.10 4.66 4.63
C ASP A 70 21.75 3.27 4.81
N TRP A 71 20.99 2.27 5.25
CA TRP A 71 21.44 0.88 5.28
C TRP A 71 21.80 0.35 3.90
N GLY A 72 21.11 0.80 2.84
CA GLY A 72 21.46 0.45 1.46
C GLY A 72 22.88 0.88 1.09
N GLU A 73 23.35 2.01 1.63
CA GLU A 73 24.71 2.51 1.42
C GLU A 73 25.76 1.74 2.26
N GLU A 74 25.37 1.14 3.39
CA GLU A 74 26.20 0.22 4.18
C GLU A 74 26.49 -1.12 3.46
N GLY A 75 25.78 -1.42 2.37
CA GLY A 75 25.96 -2.67 1.61
C GLY A 75 25.64 -3.91 2.44
N ASP A 76 26.46 -4.96 2.31
CA ASP A 76 26.15 -6.27 2.89
C ASP A 76 26.14 -6.28 4.42
N ALA A 77 26.81 -5.32 5.06
CA ALA A 77 26.83 -5.17 6.51
C ALA A 77 25.43 -4.90 7.11
N SER A 78 24.48 -4.44 6.31
CA SER A 78 23.11 -4.14 6.75
C SER A 78 22.06 -5.17 6.30
N LEU A 79 22.45 -6.28 5.67
CA LEU A 79 21.50 -7.26 5.12
C LEU A 79 20.51 -7.76 6.17
N GLN A 80 20.97 -8.07 7.38
CA GLN A 80 20.11 -8.54 8.46
C GLN A 80 19.07 -7.49 8.86
N LYS A 81 19.45 -6.21 8.97
CA LYS A 81 18.53 -5.10 9.29
C LYS A 81 17.46 -4.95 8.20
N ARG A 82 17.88 -4.98 6.94
CA ARG A 82 16.97 -4.86 5.78
C ARG A 82 16.04 -6.06 5.67
N GLN A 83 16.54 -7.28 5.91
CA GLN A 83 15.73 -8.50 5.92
C GLN A 83 14.66 -8.44 7.01
N GLN A 84 15.05 -8.08 8.24
CA GLN A 84 14.12 -7.99 9.36
C GLN A 84 13.02 -6.96 9.08
N LEU A 85 13.37 -5.78 8.55
CA LEU A 85 12.41 -4.75 8.15
C LEU A 85 11.31 -5.30 7.25
N PHE A 86 11.67 -6.06 6.22
CA PHE A 86 10.69 -6.63 5.29
C PHE A 86 9.85 -7.76 5.90
N HIS A 87 10.39 -8.56 6.82
CA HIS A 87 9.60 -9.56 7.55
C HIS A 87 8.55 -8.88 8.44
N GLU A 88 8.94 -7.84 9.18
CA GLU A 88 8.01 -7.06 9.99
C GLU A 88 6.94 -6.38 9.13
N ARG A 89 7.31 -5.84 7.96
CA ARG A 89 6.32 -5.27 7.02
C ARG A 89 5.37 -6.31 6.46
N LEU A 90 5.87 -7.51 6.13
CA LEU A 90 5.04 -8.60 5.61
C LEU A 90 4.01 -9.06 6.64
N GLU A 91 4.43 -9.20 7.90
CA GLU A 91 3.52 -9.56 9.00
C GLU A 91 2.43 -8.50 9.18
N GLU A 92 2.81 -7.22 9.18
CA GLU A 92 1.89 -6.10 9.33
C GLU A 92 0.86 -6.04 8.18
N VAL A 93 1.32 -6.16 6.93
CA VAL A 93 0.42 -6.18 5.77
C VAL A 93 -0.54 -7.37 5.83
N THR A 94 -0.07 -8.54 6.27
CA THR A 94 -0.91 -9.73 6.41
C THR A 94 -2.01 -9.52 7.46
N LYS A 95 -1.68 -8.88 8.60
CA LYS A 95 -2.67 -8.48 9.62
C LYS A 95 -3.69 -7.49 9.07
N GLN A 96 -3.24 -6.49 8.32
CA GLN A 96 -4.11 -5.50 7.68
C GLN A 96 -5.05 -6.15 6.66
N MET A 97 -4.55 -7.08 5.85
CA MET A 97 -5.36 -7.85 4.90
C MET A 97 -6.44 -8.67 5.62
N ALA A 98 -6.10 -9.34 6.71
CA ALA A 98 -7.07 -10.10 7.51
C ALA A 98 -8.15 -9.17 8.10
N ALA A 99 -7.78 -8.02 8.66
CA ALA A 99 -8.73 -7.06 9.20
C ALA A 99 -9.65 -6.45 8.12
N LEU A 100 -9.10 -6.14 6.95
CA LEU A 100 -9.88 -5.68 5.80
C LEU A 100 -10.82 -6.76 5.26
N GLN A 101 -10.40 -8.03 5.30
CA GLN A 101 -11.23 -9.15 4.92
C GLN A 101 -12.45 -9.28 5.86
N GLU A 102 -12.25 -9.17 7.17
CA GLU A 102 -13.37 -9.17 8.14
C GLU A 102 -14.30 -7.97 7.96
N THR A 103 -13.72 -6.80 7.65
CA THR A 103 -14.51 -5.60 7.33
C THR A 103 -15.34 -5.82 6.07
N MET A 104 -14.75 -6.39 5.02
CA MET A 104 -15.44 -6.69 3.76
C MET A 104 -16.55 -7.72 3.97
N ASN A 105 -16.32 -8.74 4.80
CA ASN A 105 -17.32 -9.73 5.17
C ASN A 105 -18.57 -9.09 5.80
N THR A 106 -18.36 -8.16 6.73
CA THR A 106 -19.44 -7.38 7.35
C THR A 106 -20.20 -6.53 6.31
N ILE A 107 -19.46 -5.86 5.42
CA ILE A 107 -20.06 -5.04 4.35
C ILE A 107 -20.90 -5.92 3.41
N LYS A 108 -20.39 -7.09 2.98
CA LYS A 108 -21.14 -8.04 2.14
C LYS A 108 -22.45 -8.47 2.77
N TYR A 109 -22.41 -8.82 4.07
CA TYR A 109 -23.63 -9.14 4.81
C TYR A 109 -24.63 -7.98 4.81
N LYS A 110 -24.16 -6.74 5.04
CA LYS A 110 -25.02 -5.55 5.03
C LYS A 110 -25.55 -5.20 3.65
N CYS A 111 -24.79 -5.39 2.57
CA CYS A 111 -25.30 -5.26 1.21
C CYS A 111 -26.46 -6.22 0.98
N TRP A 112 -26.26 -7.52 1.21
CA TRP A 112 -27.34 -8.52 1.08
C TRP A 112 -28.56 -8.19 1.96
N TYR A 113 -28.32 -7.79 3.22
CA TYR A 113 -29.38 -7.42 4.15
C TYR A 113 -30.26 -6.30 3.58
N TYR A 114 -29.64 -5.21 3.11
CA TYR A 114 -30.38 -4.07 2.61
C TYR A 114 -30.98 -4.32 1.22
N ASP A 115 -30.33 -5.08 0.35
CA ASP A 115 -30.92 -5.49 -0.93
C ASP A 115 -32.21 -6.29 -0.71
N THR A 116 -32.19 -7.22 0.25
CA THR A 116 -33.35 -8.04 0.62
C THR A 116 -34.46 -7.20 1.27
N ALA A 117 -34.10 -6.34 2.22
CA ALA A 117 -35.06 -5.46 2.89
C ALA A 117 -35.70 -4.46 1.92
N MET A 118 -34.92 -3.92 0.97
CA MET A 118 -35.43 -3.03 -0.08
C MET A 118 -36.40 -3.76 -1.02
N ALA A 119 -36.09 -4.99 -1.43
CA ALA A 119 -36.98 -5.78 -2.26
C ALA A 119 -38.32 -6.10 -1.55
N ALA A 120 -38.28 -6.29 -0.22
CA ALA A 120 -39.44 -6.54 0.62
C ALA A 120 -40.19 -5.25 1.08
N GLY A 121 -39.58 -4.08 0.91
CA GLY A 121 -40.08 -2.80 1.43
C GLY A 121 -40.02 -2.65 2.96
N THR A 122 -39.35 -3.57 3.67
CA THR A 122 -39.20 -3.54 5.13
C THR A 122 -38.03 -4.40 5.60
N GLU A 123 -37.40 -4.01 6.70
CA GLU A 123 -36.35 -4.80 7.34
C GLU A 123 -36.90 -6.01 8.13
N ALA A 124 -38.20 -6.05 8.42
CA ALA A 124 -38.81 -7.12 9.20
C ALA A 124 -38.55 -8.50 8.59
N VAL A 125 -38.62 -8.59 7.25
CA VAL A 125 -38.35 -9.84 6.50
C VAL A 125 -36.98 -10.40 6.81
N VAL A 126 -35.95 -9.54 6.87
CA VAL A 126 -34.57 -10.01 7.10
C VAL A 126 -34.30 -10.30 8.59
N LYS A 127 -34.97 -9.57 9.50
CA LYS A 127 -34.84 -9.79 10.96
C LYS A 127 -35.47 -11.08 11.42
N GLU A 128 -36.57 -11.48 10.80
CA GLU A 128 -37.33 -12.69 11.12
C GLU A 128 -36.83 -13.92 10.35
N LEU A 129 -35.92 -13.73 9.38
CA LEU A 129 -35.41 -14.79 8.53
C LEU A 129 -34.58 -15.81 9.33
N PRO A 130 -34.90 -17.12 9.26
CA PRO A 130 -34.09 -18.18 9.84
C PRO A 130 -32.67 -18.18 9.28
N LEU A 131 -31.69 -18.60 10.10
CA LEU A 131 -30.28 -18.70 9.66
C LEU A 131 -30.12 -19.56 8.40
N GLU A 132 -30.95 -20.59 8.26
CA GLU A 132 -30.94 -21.56 7.16
C GLU A 132 -31.39 -20.96 5.82
N GLU A 133 -32.16 -19.87 5.85
CA GLU A 133 -32.66 -19.16 4.66
C GLU A 133 -31.71 -18.03 4.21
N ILE A 134 -30.76 -17.65 5.06
CA ILE A 134 -29.70 -16.69 4.70
C ILE A 134 -28.73 -17.37 3.73
N PRO A 135 -28.38 -16.77 2.58
CA PRO A 135 -27.44 -17.34 1.64
C PRO A 135 -26.13 -17.73 2.34
N GLU A 136 -25.63 -18.94 2.05
CA GLU A 136 -24.46 -19.53 2.70
C GLU A 136 -23.24 -18.58 2.67
N GLU A 137 -23.08 -17.87 1.55
CA GLU A 137 -22.00 -16.91 1.29
C GLU A 137 -21.94 -15.74 2.28
N VAL A 138 -23.07 -15.32 2.85
CA VAL A 138 -23.14 -14.21 3.82
C VAL A 138 -23.52 -14.70 5.22
N ARG A 139 -24.00 -15.93 5.35
CA ARG A 139 -24.34 -16.58 6.62
C ARG A 139 -23.13 -16.68 7.54
N ALA A 140 -21.96 -16.99 6.97
CA ALA A 140 -20.69 -17.05 7.71
C ALA A 140 -20.27 -15.72 8.34
N TYR A 141 -20.87 -14.60 7.90
CA TYR A 141 -20.52 -13.24 8.32
C TYR A 141 -21.66 -12.54 9.06
N LYS A 142 -22.74 -13.27 9.39
CA LYS A 142 -23.85 -12.71 10.17
C LYS A 142 -23.34 -12.33 11.56
N LEU A 143 -23.52 -11.07 11.91
CA LEU A 143 -23.26 -10.52 13.25
C LEU A 143 -24.36 -10.89 14.25
#